data_AF-A0A2U8QVQ9-F1
#
_entry.id   AF-A0A2U8QVQ9-F1
#
_cell.length_a   1.000
_cell.length_b   1.000
_cell.length_c   1.000
_cell.angle_alpha   90.00
_cell.angle_beta   90.00
_cell.angle_gamma   90.00
#
_symmetry.space_group_name_H-M   'P 1'
#
loop_
_entity.id
_entity.type
_entity.pdbx_description
1 polymer ?
#
loop_
_entity_poly.entity_id
_entity_poly.type
_entity_poly.pdbx_seq_one_letter_code
_entity_poly.pdbx_strand_id
1 'polypeptide(L)'
;MKKSIFIVSAVALFMASCSSDDDSTTGGETALLPVDEAVVAPFVGGANEPNQVFVDLSSAQETSIQRDSWDLGFYSGSEFRVILNGSIKMAVKQLNTTDITEVQEEDASVSVGYTTLADLGYVDNPTGILTGVGNGEGTAIAEVSDNDEENKVYLVNLGYEVGTTTPEAGSVALDGEARGWKKIRITKQGNDYVLQYADLDATTAQSVTISKNANYNFVFVSLTNGQTVNVEPESDKWDLNFTGFTNYYPYGTSQITYYFSDFITTNIHGGTQVYEVVVSDATQTETAYADFALEDVEDADFWVSITDQRVIGSNWRNGGGPSSGPSIKDDRFYVVKDTDGNIYKLRLLALTNDNGVRGYPVFEYELL
;
A
#
# COMPACT_ATOMS: atom_id res chain seq x y z
N MET A 1 0.03 28.29 31.61
CA MET A 1 1.51 28.34 31.47
C MET A 1 1.86 27.45 30.29
N LYS A 2 2.33 28.03 29.18
CA LYS A 2 2.69 27.29 27.97
C LYS A 2 3.97 26.51 28.25
N LYS A 3 3.92 25.18 28.14
CA LYS A 3 5.13 24.34 28.15
C LYS A 3 5.58 24.18 26.71
N SER A 4 6.67 24.84 26.36
CA SER A 4 7.39 24.58 25.11
C SER A 4 8.15 23.27 25.28
N ILE A 5 7.85 22.29 24.43
CA ILE A 5 8.63 21.06 24.30
C ILE A 5 9.67 21.34 23.21
N PHE A 6 10.95 21.32 23.59
CA PHE A 6 12.08 21.36 22.68
C PHE A 6 12.36 19.93 22.22
N ILE A 7 12.17 19.63 20.94
CA ILE A 7 12.61 18.37 20.34
C ILE A 7 14.08 18.56 19.94
N VAL A 8 14.96 17.82 20.61
CA VAL A 8 16.37 17.71 20.23
C VAL A 8 16.49 16.47 19.35
N SER A 9 16.68 16.66 18.04
CA SER A 9 17.04 15.57 17.13
C SER A 9 18.43 15.05 17.50
N ALA A 10 18.50 13.86 18.10
CA ALA A 10 19.74 13.14 18.30
C ALA A 10 20.09 12.38 17.02
N VAL A 11 21.01 12.91 16.22
CA VAL A 11 21.64 12.17 15.14
C VAL A 11 22.69 11.26 15.76
N ALA A 12 22.44 9.95 15.79
CA ALA A 12 23.42 8.95 16.20
C ALA A 12 24.41 8.70 15.03
N LEU A 13 25.58 9.35 15.10
CA LEU A 13 26.73 9.02 14.24
C LEU A 13 27.51 7.86 14.86
N PHE A 14 27.33 6.65 14.31
CA PHE A 14 28.21 5.52 14.62
C PHE A 14 29.51 5.64 13.83
N MET A 15 30.59 6.04 14.51
CA MET A 15 31.94 5.92 13.98
C MET A 15 32.48 4.53 14.33
N ALA A 16 32.49 3.62 13.35
CA ALA A 16 33.17 2.34 13.47
C ALA A 16 34.69 2.56 13.47
N SER A 17 35.34 2.25 14.59
CA SER A 17 36.79 2.23 14.74
C SER A 17 37.33 0.88 14.28
N CYS A 18 37.98 0.84 13.11
CA CYS A 18 38.72 -0.34 12.66
C CYS A 18 39.99 -0.52 13.51
N SER A 19 39.97 -1.53 14.39
CA SER A 19 41.17 -2.16 14.93
C SER A 19 41.39 -3.46 14.17
N SER A 20 42.50 -3.53 13.44
CA SER A 20 42.97 -4.75 12.78
C SER A 20 43.40 -5.77 13.83
N ASP A 21 42.84 -6.98 13.79
CA ASP A 21 43.57 -8.22 14.01
C ASP A 21 42.75 -9.39 13.43
N ASP A 22 43.41 -10.17 12.59
CA ASP A 22 42.88 -11.35 11.91
C ASP A 22 42.61 -12.48 12.91
N ASP A 23 41.39 -13.02 12.94
CA ASP A 23 41.20 -14.46 13.07
C ASP A 23 39.88 -14.89 12.41
N SER A 24 40.00 -15.91 11.56
CA SER A 24 38.92 -16.45 10.74
C SER A 24 37.92 -17.25 11.59
N THR A 25 36.69 -16.77 11.73
CA THR A 25 35.54 -17.58 12.14
C THR A 25 34.27 -17.12 11.42
N THR A 26 33.76 -18.00 10.56
CA THR A 26 32.35 -18.17 10.16
C THR A 26 31.47 -16.91 10.18
N GLY A 27 31.16 -16.38 8.99
CA GLY A 27 30.04 -15.47 8.79
C GLY A 27 28.74 -16.15 9.21
N GLY A 28 28.33 -15.90 10.45
CA GLY A 28 26.93 -15.89 10.81
C GLY A 28 26.44 -14.48 10.56
N GLU A 29 25.39 -14.33 9.76
CA GLU A 29 24.54 -13.16 9.87
C GLU A 29 24.11 -13.06 11.34
N THR A 30 24.64 -12.07 12.06
CA THR A 30 24.09 -11.69 13.35
C THR A 30 22.67 -11.21 13.06
N ALA A 31 21.69 -12.08 13.32
CA ALA A 31 20.29 -11.68 13.37
C ALA A 31 20.20 -10.46 14.30
N LEU A 32 19.81 -9.31 13.74
CA LEU A 32 19.55 -8.12 14.54
C LEU A 32 18.36 -8.46 15.44
N LEU A 33 18.45 -8.12 16.73
CA LEU A 33 17.32 -8.25 17.62
C LEU A 33 16.22 -7.26 17.17
N PRO A 34 14.94 -7.63 17.26
CA PRO A 34 13.85 -6.72 16.92
C PRO A 34 13.88 -5.50 17.84
N VAL A 35 13.38 -4.37 17.34
CA VAL A 35 13.21 -3.14 18.11
C VAL A 35 12.12 -3.33 19.16
N ASP A 36 12.48 -3.19 20.44
CA ASP A 36 11.56 -3.38 21.57
C ASP A 36 10.44 -2.34 21.61
N GLU A 37 10.73 -1.07 21.34
CA GLU A 37 9.73 0.01 21.29
C GLU A 37 10.20 1.14 20.37
N ALA A 38 9.26 1.82 19.69
CA ALA A 38 9.55 3.05 18.97
C ALA A 38 8.33 3.95 18.79
N VAL A 39 8.59 5.25 18.60
CA VAL A 39 7.63 6.24 18.09
C VAL A 39 8.05 6.61 16.68
N VAL A 40 7.18 6.36 15.71
CA VAL A 40 7.46 6.52 14.28
C VAL A 40 6.53 7.57 13.69
N ALA A 41 7.06 8.40 12.80
CA ALA A 41 6.32 9.46 12.13
C ALA A 41 6.47 9.33 10.61
N PRO A 42 5.73 8.40 9.97
CA PRO A 42 5.88 8.12 8.54
C PRO A 42 5.82 9.38 7.68
N PHE A 43 6.81 9.56 6.81
CA PHE A 43 6.90 10.74 5.95
C PHE A 43 5.95 10.68 4.74
N VAL A 44 4.64 10.67 5.00
CA VAL A 44 3.60 10.63 3.96
C VAL A 44 3.61 11.90 3.10
N GLY A 45 4.03 13.03 3.68
CA GLY A 45 4.31 14.27 2.95
C GLY A 45 3.19 15.32 3.01
N GLY A 46 2.33 15.27 4.04
CA GLY A 46 1.28 16.27 4.28
C GLY A 46 0.00 16.01 3.48
N ALA A 47 -0.83 17.04 3.32
CA ALA A 47 -2.23 16.91 2.86
C ALA A 47 -2.40 16.46 1.40
N ASN A 48 -1.32 16.39 0.62
CA ASN A 48 -1.33 15.80 -0.72
C ASN A 48 -0.97 14.31 -0.70
N GLU A 49 -0.35 13.84 0.38
CA GLU A 49 0.15 12.47 0.57
C GLU A 49 0.97 11.95 -0.63
N PRO A 50 2.05 12.67 -1.03
CA PRO A 50 2.86 12.29 -2.20
C PRO A 50 3.51 10.91 -2.11
N ASN A 51 3.71 10.39 -0.90
CA ASN A 51 4.52 9.20 -0.69
C ASN A 51 3.70 7.98 -0.28
N GLN A 52 4.15 6.81 -0.72
CA GLN A 52 3.92 5.55 -0.03
C GLN A 52 5.08 5.32 0.93
N VAL A 53 4.79 5.04 2.19
CA VAL A 53 5.81 4.84 3.22
C VAL A 53 5.69 3.44 3.79
N PHE A 54 6.64 2.59 3.43
CA PHE A 54 6.80 1.24 3.94
C PHE A 54 7.56 1.29 5.26
N VAL A 55 7.05 0.60 6.28
CA VAL A 55 7.64 0.55 7.62
C VAL A 55 7.85 -0.91 8.01
N ASP A 56 9.08 -1.24 8.40
CA ASP A 56 9.46 -2.50 9.04
C ASP A 56 9.52 -2.28 10.55
N LEU A 57 8.67 -3.00 11.30
CA LEU A 57 8.58 -2.84 12.75
C LEU A 57 9.82 -3.42 13.46
N SER A 58 10.37 -4.51 12.91
CA SER A 58 11.49 -5.22 13.51
C SER A 58 12.77 -4.39 13.52
N SER A 59 13.01 -3.60 12.47
CA SER A 59 14.19 -2.76 12.33
C SER A 59 13.93 -1.27 12.55
N ALA A 60 12.67 -0.87 12.71
CA ALA A 60 12.19 0.52 12.66
C ALA A 60 12.60 1.27 11.37
N GLN A 61 12.87 0.55 10.28
CA GLN A 61 13.26 1.15 9.01
C GLN A 61 12.03 1.68 8.27
N GLU A 62 12.17 2.87 7.69
CA GLU A 62 11.20 3.47 6.78
C GLU A 62 11.78 3.56 5.36
N THR A 63 10.99 3.15 4.37
CA THR A 63 11.28 3.37 2.95
C THR A 63 10.14 4.17 2.33
N SER A 64 10.45 5.34 1.79
CA SER A 64 9.47 6.21 1.12
C SER A 64 9.72 6.26 -0.38
N ILE A 65 8.64 6.12 -1.17
CA ILE A 65 8.64 6.31 -2.62
C ILE A 65 7.51 7.25 -3.02
N GLN A 66 7.66 7.94 -4.15
CA GLN A 66 6.59 8.78 -4.69
C GLN A 66 5.49 7.89 -5.28
N ARG A 67 4.25 8.08 -4.84
CA ARG A 67 3.17 7.11 -5.11
C ARG A 67 2.74 7.01 -6.56
N ASP A 68 3.04 8.00 -7.41
CA ASP A 68 2.79 7.98 -8.86
C ASP A 68 4.03 7.58 -9.68
N SER A 69 5.05 6.98 -9.06
CA SER A 69 6.26 6.51 -9.75
C SER A 69 6.12 5.16 -10.47
N TRP A 70 5.00 4.45 -10.27
CA TRP A 70 4.75 3.12 -10.82
C TRP A 70 3.28 2.96 -11.23
N ASP A 71 3.00 1.96 -12.07
CA ASP A 71 1.67 1.74 -12.65
C ASP A 71 1.16 0.31 -12.45
N LEU A 72 2.02 -0.68 -12.69
CA LEU A 72 1.69 -2.10 -12.62
C LEU A 72 2.68 -2.84 -11.73
N GLY A 73 2.18 -3.69 -10.82
CA GLY A 73 2.98 -4.62 -10.01
C GLY A 73 2.81 -6.05 -10.50
N PHE A 74 3.90 -6.72 -10.85
CA PHE A 74 3.90 -8.09 -11.37
C PHE A 74 4.27 -9.07 -10.26
N TYR A 75 3.35 -9.96 -9.89
CA TYR A 75 3.52 -10.84 -8.73
C TYR A 75 4.67 -11.83 -8.94
N SER A 76 5.55 -11.91 -7.94
CA SER A 76 6.75 -12.77 -7.95
C SER A 76 6.47 -14.21 -7.52
N GLY A 77 5.31 -14.49 -6.92
CA GLY A 77 4.91 -15.84 -6.51
C GLY A 77 4.62 -16.79 -7.68
N SER A 78 3.96 -17.91 -7.42
CA SER A 78 3.73 -18.95 -8.44
C SER A 78 2.71 -18.55 -9.51
N GLU A 79 1.66 -17.81 -9.14
CA GLU A 79 0.61 -17.35 -10.05
C GLU A 79 1.12 -16.21 -10.96
N PHE A 80 0.42 -15.95 -12.07
CA PHE A 80 0.74 -14.82 -12.97
C PHE A 80 -0.27 -13.68 -12.80
N ARG A 81 -0.15 -12.95 -11.70
CA ARG A 81 -1.06 -11.88 -11.28
C ARG A 81 -0.42 -10.51 -11.44
N VAL A 82 -1.23 -9.53 -11.84
CA VAL A 82 -0.78 -8.14 -12.02
C VAL A 82 -1.72 -7.21 -11.29
N ILE A 83 -1.17 -6.37 -10.42
CA ILE A 83 -1.91 -5.34 -9.67
C ILE A 83 -1.76 -3.98 -10.36
N LEU A 84 -2.76 -3.14 -10.17
CA LEU A 84 -2.78 -1.73 -10.54
C LEU A 84 -2.23 -0.89 -9.38
N ASN A 85 -1.74 0.30 -9.71
CA ASN A 85 -1.45 1.28 -8.70
C ASN A 85 -2.73 1.90 -8.11
N GLY A 86 -3.25 1.25 -7.06
CA GLY A 86 -4.41 1.71 -6.31
C GLY A 86 -4.21 3.04 -5.57
N SER A 87 -2.96 3.52 -5.43
CA SER A 87 -2.64 4.79 -4.77
C SER A 87 -2.77 6.02 -5.67
N ILE A 88 -3.18 5.83 -6.92
CA ILE A 88 -3.34 6.93 -7.89
C ILE A 88 -4.60 6.80 -8.73
N LYS A 89 -5.58 6.01 -8.28
CA LYS A 89 -6.87 5.81 -8.95
C LYS A 89 -6.78 5.20 -10.36
N MET A 90 -5.79 4.32 -10.59
CA MET A 90 -5.79 3.53 -11.82
C MET A 90 -7.02 2.65 -11.93
N ALA A 91 -7.49 2.45 -13.15
CA ALA A 91 -8.61 1.57 -13.46
C ALA A 91 -8.40 0.92 -14.83
N VAL A 92 -8.91 -0.30 -15.01
CA VAL A 92 -8.78 -1.05 -16.27
C VAL A 92 -10.09 -1.69 -16.69
N LYS A 93 -10.21 -1.98 -17.98
CA LYS A 93 -11.31 -2.73 -18.56
C LYS A 93 -10.79 -3.69 -19.61
N GLN A 94 -11.16 -4.96 -19.50
CA GLN A 94 -10.83 -5.96 -20.50
C GLN A 94 -11.55 -5.66 -21.82
N LEU A 95 -10.83 -5.77 -22.93
CA LEU A 95 -11.37 -5.61 -24.28
C LEU A 95 -11.60 -6.98 -24.94
N ASN A 96 -12.47 -7.01 -25.94
CA ASN A 96 -12.79 -8.23 -26.70
C ASN A 96 -11.79 -8.48 -27.84
N THR A 97 -10.50 -8.23 -27.60
CA THR A 97 -9.43 -8.40 -28.58
C THR A 97 -8.14 -8.86 -27.90
N THR A 98 -7.29 -9.55 -28.65
CA THR A 98 -5.90 -9.87 -28.29
C THR A 98 -4.90 -9.06 -29.13
N ASP A 99 -5.38 -8.28 -30.10
CA ASP A 99 -4.53 -7.49 -30.98
C ASP A 99 -4.29 -6.11 -30.37
N ILE A 100 -3.08 -5.92 -29.83
CA ILE A 100 -2.64 -4.66 -29.24
C ILE A 100 -2.51 -3.53 -30.28
N THR A 101 -2.50 -3.84 -31.58
CA THR A 101 -2.38 -2.84 -32.66
C THR A 101 -3.70 -2.18 -33.03
N GLU A 102 -4.84 -2.74 -32.59
CA GLU A 102 -6.15 -2.16 -32.82
C GLU A 102 -6.30 -0.84 -32.08
N VAL A 103 -6.70 0.22 -32.79
CA VAL A 103 -7.00 1.53 -32.21
C VAL A 103 -8.16 1.41 -31.23
N GLN A 104 -8.01 2.06 -30.08
CA GLN A 104 -9.04 2.14 -29.04
C GLN A 104 -9.42 3.59 -28.80
N GLU A 105 -10.56 3.80 -28.16
CA GLU A 105 -11.03 5.10 -27.68
C GLU A 105 -11.09 5.06 -26.15
N GLU A 106 -10.95 6.22 -25.51
CA GLU A 106 -11.15 6.31 -24.07
C GLU A 106 -12.60 5.99 -23.68
N ASP A 107 -12.77 5.35 -22.52
CA ASP A 107 -14.08 5.06 -21.93
C ASP A 107 -14.12 5.68 -20.54
N ALA A 108 -14.65 6.90 -20.43
CA ALA A 108 -14.70 7.65 -19.18
C ALA A 108 -15.44 6.92 -18.03
N SER A 109 -16.21 5.86 -18.32
CA SER A 109 -16.80 5.01 -17.27
C SER A 109 -15.76 4.18 -16.51
N VAL A 110 -14.59 3.90 -17.12
CA VAL A 110 -13.47 3.18 -16.51
C VAL A 110 -12.67 4.14 -15.64
N SER A 111 -13.15 4.36 -14.42
CA SER A 111 -12.59 5.35 -13.50
C SER A 111 -12.83 4.97 -12.04
N VAL A 112 -12.07 5.57 -11.13
CA VAL A 112 -12.31 5.49 -9.69
C VAL A 112 -13.07 6.72 -9.23
N GLY A 113 -14.22 6.52 -8.60
CA GLY A 113 -15.01 7.62 -8.06
C GLY A 113 -16.40 7.22 -7.62
N TYR A 114 -17.09 8.20 -7.05
CA TYR A 114 -18.38 8.00 -6.39
C TYR A 114 -19.52 7.56 -7.33
N THR A 115 -19.32 7.66 -8.64
CA THR A 115 -20.26 7.21 -9.67
C THR A 115 -19.93 5.82 -10.22
N THR A 116 -18.81 5.22 -9.84
CA THR A 116 -18.37 3.92 -10.36
C THR A 116 -18.66 2.83 -9.34
N LEU A 117 -19.55 1.90 -9.71
CA LEU A 117 -19.87 0.73 -8.90
C LEU A 117 -18.66 -0.21 -8.81
N ALA A 118 -18.42 -0.78 -7.63
CA ALA A 118 -17.35 -1.75 -7.40
C ALA A 118 -17.50 -3.00 -8.28
N ASP A 119 -18.74 -3.48 -8.45
CA ASP A 119 -19.08 -4.67 -9.24
C ASP A 119 -18.80 -4.53 -10.75
N LEU A 120 -18.42 -3.34 -11.23
CA LEU A 120 -17.91 -3.18 -12.60
C LEU A 120 -16.50 -3.77 -12.78
N GLY A 121 -15.79 -4.00 -11.67
CA GLY A 121 -14.53 -4.75 -11.70
C GLY A 121 -13.34 -4.00 -12.28
N TYR A 122 -13.41 -2.66 -12.32
CA TYR A 122 -12.38 -1.85 -12.96
C TYR A 122 -11.10 -1.66 -12.13
N VAL A 123 -11.13 -2.02 -10.84
CA VAL A 123 -10.01 -1.89 -9.92
C VAL A 123 -9.76 -3.24 -9.24
N ASP A 124 -8.55 -3.43 -8.72
CA ASP A 124 -8.25 -4.62 -7.94
C ASP A 124 -9.13 -4.69 -6.69
N ASN A 125 -9.43 -5.92 -6.24
CA ASN A 125 -10.10 -6.09 -4.98
C ASN A 125 -9.24 -5.51 -3.85
N PRO A 126 -9.75 -4.55 -3.08
CA PRO A 126 -8.94 -3.84 -2.10
C PRO A 126 -8.47 -4.70 -0.92
N THR A 127 -8.98 -5.93 -0.76
CA THR A 127 -8.49 -6.89 0.25
C THR A 127 -7.03 -7.29 0.06
N GLY A 128 -6.46 -7.13 -1.15
CA GLY A 128 -5.11 -7.59 -1.48
C GLY A 128 -5.03 -9.08 -1.85
N ILE A 129 -6.17 -9.79 -1.89
CA ILE A 129 -6.21 -11.15 -2.46
C ILE A 129 -6.03 -11.06 -3.97
N LEU A 130 -5.08 -11.82 -4.51
CA LEU A 130 -4.77 -11.81 -5.94
C LEU A 130 -5.60 -12.82 -6.75
N THR A 131 -5.90 -13.98 -6.15
CA THR A 131 -6.60 -15.08 -6.82
C THR A 131 -8.05 -14.70 -7.12
N GLY A 132 -8.48 -14.98 -8.35
CA GLY A 132 -9.84 -14.77 -8.84
C GLY A 132 -9.90 -14.73 -10.37
N VAL A 133 -11.05 -14.42 -10.95
CA VAL A 133 -11.26 -14.48 -12.41
C VAL A 133 -10.85 -13.21 -13.15
N GLY A 134 -10.34 -12.19 -12.47
CA GLY A 134 -10.21 -10.85 -13.02
C GLY A 134 -11.48 -10.03 -12.74
N ASN A 135 -11.59 -8.84 -13.34
CA ASN A 135 -12.75 -7.96 -13.17
C ASN A 135 -13.08 -7.67 -11.68
N GLY A 136 -12.05 -7.41 -10.87
CA GLY A 136 -12.19 -7.04 -9.46
C GLY A 136 -12.47 -8.22 -8.51
N GLU A 137 -12.56 -9.44 -9.04
CA GLU A 137 -12.44 -10.68 -8.26
C GLU A 137 -10.96 -11.09 -8.23
N GLY A 138 -10.31 -10.82 -7.10
CA GLY A 138 -8.85 -10.84 -7.01
C GLY A 138 -8.28 -9.55 -7.61
N THR A 139 -7.56 -9.66 -8.70
CA THR A 139 -7.09 -8.52 -9.51
C THR A 139 -8.15 -8.06 -10.55
N ALA A 140 -8.05 -6.83 -11.04
CA ALA A 140 -8.86 -6.34 -12.15
C ALA A 140 -8.46 -6.99 -13.48
N ILE A 141 -7.16 -7.19 -13.66
CA ILE A 141 -6.57 -7.96 -14.76
C ILE A 141 -6.71 -9.44 -14.42
N ALA A 142 -7.20 -10.27 -15.33
CA ALA A 142 -7.28 -11.71 -15.11
C ALA A 142 -5.87 -12.32 -14.98
N GLU A 143 -5.77 -13.52 -14.39
CA GLU A 143 -4.50 -14.24 -14.41
C GLU A 143 -4.02 -14.43 -15.84
N VAL A 144 -2.73 -14.18 -16.08
CA VAL A 144 -2.16 -14.39 -17.40
C VAL A 144 -2.22 -15.88 -17.71
N SER A 145 -2.86 -16.23 -18.83
CA SER A 145 -2.97 -17.61 -19.30
C SER A 145 -1.67 -18.07 -19.95
N ASP A 146 -1.42 -19.38 -19.91
CA ASP A 146 -0.38 -20.02 -20.74
C ASP A 146 -0.75 -20.01 -22.23
N ASN A 147 -2.02 -19.81 -22.55
CA ASN A 147 -2.51 -19.66 -23.92
C ASN A 147 -2.62 -18.17 -24.29
N ASP A 148 -1.76 -17.71 -25.18
CA ASP A 148 -1.74 -16.31 -25.64
C ASP A 148 -3.08 -15.83 -26.24
N GLU A 149 -3.89 -16.71 -26.81
CA GLU A 149 -5.20 -16.34 -27.38
C GLU A 149 -6.25 -15.96 -26.31
N GLU A 150 -5.99 -16.36 -25.06
CA GLU A 150 -6.81 -16.02 -23.89
C GLU A 150 -6.36 -14.70 -23.24
N ASN A 151 -5.11 -14.28 -23.48
CA ASN A 151 -4.54 -13.05 -22.94
C ASN A 151 -5.04 -11.81 -23.70
N LYS A 152 -6.12 -11.21 -23.19
CA LYS A 152 -6.79 -10.05 -23.80
C LYS A 152 -6.03 -8.73 -23.62
N VAL A 153 -6.35 -7.78 -24.49
CA VAL A 153 -5.95 -6.39 -24.34
C VAL A 153 -6.84 -5.73 -23.27
N TYR A 154 -6.26 -4.86 -22.45
CA TYR A 154 -6.97 -4.03 -21.47
C TYR A 154 -6.83 -2.56 -21.86
N LEU A 155 -7.95 -1.82 -21.77
CA LEU A 155 -7.97 -0.37 -21.72
C LEU A 155 -7.59 0.07 -20.31
N VAL A 156 -6.64 1.00 -20.18
CA VAL A 156 -6.07 1.44 -18.90
C VAL A 156 -6.24 2.93 -18.74
N ASN A 157 -6.97 3.34 -17.69
CA ASN A 157 -6.93 4.69 -17.15
C ASN A 157 -5.71 4.79 -16.22
N LEU A 158 -4.75 5.65 -16.54
CA LEU A 158 -3.50 5.81 -15.79
C LEU A 158 -3.67 6.59 -14.47
N GLY A 159 -4.90 6.99 -14.14
CA GLY A 159 -5.20 7.69 -12.90
C GLY A 159 -4.70 9.13 -12.92
N TYR A 160 -4.20 9.60 -11.78
CA TYR A 160 -3.82 10.99 -11.58
C TYR A 160 -2.38 11.12 -11.08
N GLU A 161 -1.74 12.24 -11.42
CA GLU A 161 -0.51 12.68 -10.75
C GLU A 161 -0.80 13.00 -9.28
N VAL A 162 0.25 13.10 -8.46
CA VAL A 162 0.13 13.63 -7.10
C VAL A 162 -0.33 15.10 -7.13
N GLY A 163 -1.33 15.42 -6.31
CA GLY A 163 -1.82 16.78 -6.17
C GLY A 163 -0.78 17.75 -5.61
N THR A 164 -0.79 18.99 -6.10
CA THR A 164 0.11 20.07 -5.63
C THR A 164 -0.63 21.20 -4.92
N THR A 165 -1.97 21.12 -4.87
CA THR A 165 -2.80 22.15 -4.25
C THR A 165 -2.70 22.05 -2.73
N THR A 166 -2.49 23.16 -2.04
CA THR A 166 -2.57 23.22 -0.57
C THR A 166 -4.03 23.39 -0.15
N PRO A 167 -4.68 22.38 0.48
CA PRO A 167 -6.04 22.51 0.97
C PRO A 167 -6.09 23.24 2.32
N GLU A 168 -7.29 23.60 2.76
CA GLU A 168 -7.53 24.07 4.13
C GLU A 168 -7.14 23.00 5.18
N ALA A 169 -6.78 23.45 6.38
CA ALA A 169 -6.45 22.55 7.49
C ALA A 169 -7.59 21.54 7.75
N GLY A 170 -7.23 20.30 8.04
CA GLY A 170 -8.16 19.18 8.20
C GLY A 170 -8.66 18.55 6.88
N SER A 171 -8.26 19.06 5.71
CA SER A 171 -8.61 18.50 4.40
C SER A 171 -7.41 17.90 3.66
N VAL A 172 -7.68 17.22 2.54
CA VAL A 172 -6.66 16.66 1.63
C VAL A 172 -6.91 17.11 0.20
N ALA A 173 -5.86 17.12 -0.62
CA ALA A 173 -5.93 17.39 -2.06
C ALA A 173 -5.03 16.38 -2.79
N LEU A 174 -5.49 15.14 -2.86
CA LEU A 174 -4.64 14.02 -3.25
C LEU A 174 -4.33 13.98 -4.76
N ASP A 175 -5.28 14.38 -5.59
CA ASP A 175 -5.17 14.25 -7.05
C ASP A 175 -4.60 15.52 -7.69
N GLY A 176 -3.70 15.33 -8.65
CA GLY A 176 -3.22 16.32 -9.61
C GLY A 176 -3.90 16.16 -10.96
N GLU A 177 -3.14 16.33 -12.05
CA GLU A 177 -3.64 16.20 -13.41
C GLU A 177 -3.89 14.72 -13.79
N ALA A 178 -4.83 14.48 -14.70
CA ALA A 178 -5.07 13.14 -15.23
C ALA A 178 -3.89 12.68 -16.10
N ARG A 179 -3.43 11.45 -15.87
CA ARG A 179 -2.25 10.87 -16.56
C ARG A 179 -2.58 10.28 -17.94
N GLY A 180 -3.86 10.29 -18.33
CA GLY A 180 -4.33 9.83 -19.63
C GLY A 180 -4.57 8.32 -19.69
N TRP A 181 -4.50 7.76 -20.90
CA TRP A 181 -4.92 6.40 -21.20
C TRP A 181 -3.89 5.62 -21.99
N LYS A 182 -3.85 4.30 -21.77
CA LYS A 182 -3.08 3.34 -22.58
C LYS A 182 -3.89 2.09 -22.84
N LYS A 183 -3.38 1.28 -23.77
CA LYS A 183 -3.79 -0.12 -23.93
C LYS A 183 -2.61 -1.03 -23.59
N ILE A 184 -2.88 -2.13 -22.90
CA ILE A 184 -1.87 -3.12 -22.51
C ILE A 184 -2.31 -4.53 -22.88
N ARG A 185 -1.36 -5.41 -23.11
CA ARG A 185 -1.55 -6.86 -23.17
C ARG A 185 -0.40 -7.54 -22.47
N ILE A 186 -0.69 -8.55 -21.66
CA ILE A 186 0.32 -9.27 -20.89
C ILE A 186 0.27 -10.73 -21.30
N THR A 187 1.41 -11.31 -21.66
CA THR A 187 1.58 -12.74 -21.93
C THR A 187 2.72 -13.31 -21.11
N LYS A 188 3.04 -14.60 -21.28
CA LYS A 188 4.17 -15.25 -20.60
C LYS A 188 5.30 -15.58 -21.56
N GLN A 189 6.51 -15.58 -21.03
CA GLN A 189 7.67 -16.18 -21.67
C GLN A 189 8.41 -17.04 -20.64
N GLY A 190 8.07 -18.33 -20.60
CA GLY A 190 8.56 -19.21 -19.53
C GLY A 190 8.01 -18.77 -18.18
N ASN A 191 8.90 -18.43 -17.23
CA ASN A 191 8.49 -17.95 -15.90
C ASN A 191 8.32 -16.40 -15.83
N ASP A 192 8.56 -15.71 -16.94
CA ASP A 192 8.55 -14.25 -17.00
C ASP A 192 7.24 -13.73 -17.59
N TYR A 193 6.89 -12.50 -17.25
CA TYR A 193 5.83 -11.76 -17.92
C TYR A 193 6.37 -11.05 -19.15
N VAL A 194 5.54 -10.88 -20.17
CA VAL A 194 5.79 -9.99 -21.30
C VAL A 194 4.67 -8.96 -21.35
N LEU A 195 5.00 -7.71 -21.01
CA LEU A 195 4.08 -6.59 -21.09
C LEU A 195 4.23 -5.90 -22.44
N GLN A 196 3.16 -5.86 -23.20
CA GLN A 196 3.00 -4.98 -24.35
C GLN A 196 2.16 -3.78 -23.95
N TYR A 197 2.57 -2.57 -24.35
CA TYR A 197 1.83 -1.34 -24.04
C TYR A 197 1.94 -0.32 -25.18
N ALA A 198 0.90 0.48 -25.35
CA ALA A 198 0.82 1.50 -26.40
C ALA A 198 -0.18 2.60 -26.03
N ASP A 199 -0.06 3.76 -26.69
CA ASP A 199 -1.12 4.77 -26.69
C ASP A 199 -2.34 4.26 -27.48
N LEU A 200 -3.51 4.83 -27.22
CA LEU A 200 -4.78 4.26 -27.73
C LEU A 200 -4.84 4.21 -29.26
N ASP A 201 -4.34 5.22 -29.95
CA ASP A 201 -4.32 5.38 -31.40
C ASP A 201 -3.11 4.74 -32.11
N ALA A 202 -2.15 4.22 -31.34
CA ALA A 202 -0.95 3.61 -31.89
C ALA A 202 -1.25 2.24 -32.52
N THR A 203 -0.68 1.98 -33.69
CA THR A 203 -0.77 0.69 -34.40
C THR A 203 0.44 -0.21 -34.19
N THR A 204 1.33 0.17 -33.26
CA THR A 204 2.48 -0.61 -32.81
C THR A 204 2.59 -0.50 -31.29
N ALA A 205 3.06 -1.56 -30.63
CA ALA A 205 3.27 -1.58 -29.19
C ALA A 205 4.75 -1.66 -28.82
N GLN A 206 5.09 -1.05 -27.69
CA GLN A 206 6.33 -1.32 -26.99
C GLN A 206 6.20 -2.63 -26.21
N SER A 207 7.31 -3.30 -25.93
CA SER A 207 7.33 -4.57 -25.22
C SER A 207 8.46 -4.60 -24.21
N VAL A 208 8.19 -5.10 -23.01
CA VAL A 208 9.16 -5.35 -21.96
C VAL A 208 8.94 -6.74 -21.37
N THR A 209 10.02 -7.47 -21.14
CA THR A 209 10.00 -8.73 -20.39
C THR A 209 10.30 -8.42 -18.93
N ILE A 210 9.48 -8.92 -18.02
CA ILE A 210 9.62 -8.73 -16.58
C ILE A 210 9.87 -10.10 -15.94
N SER A 211 11.08 -10.30 -15.45
CA SER A 211 11.43 -11.49 -14.69
C SER A 211 10.97 -11.37 -13.24
N LYS A 212 10.41 -12.45 -12.69
CA LYS A 212 10.03 -12.53 -11.28
C LYS A 212 11.26 -12.43 -10.37
N ASN A 213 11.10 -11.85 -9.19
CA ASN A 213 12.16 -11.77 -8.18
C ASN A 213 11.63 -12.28 -6.83
N ALA A 214 12.16 -13.44 -6.39
CA ALA A 214 11.68 -14.13 -5.19
C ALA A 214 11.94 -13.38 -3.88
N ASN A 215 12.78 -12.33 -3.87
CA ASN A 215 13.00 -11.49 -2.69
C ASN A 215 11.90 -10.44 -2.47
N TYR A 216 11.02 -10.22 -3.44
CA TYR A 216 9.99 -9.17 -3.40
C TYR A 216 8.61 -9.81 -3.64
N ASN A 217 7.53 -9.19 -3.14
CA ASN A 217 6.19 -9.65 -3.47
C ASN A 217 5.88 -9.35 -4.95
N PHE A 218 6.32 -8.19 -5.44
CA PHE A 218 6.11 -7.75 -6.81
C PHE A 218 7.35 -7.10 -7.44
N VAL A 219 7.43 -7.19 -8.77
CA VAL A 219 8.30 -6.35 -9.60
C VAL A 219 7.43 -5.27 -10.24
N PHE A 220 7.78 -3.99 -10.04
CA PHE A 220 6.94 -2.88 -10.47
C PHE A 220 7.43 -2.26 -11.77
N VAL A 221 6.51 -1.77 -12.60
CA VAL A 221 6.80 -1.09 -13.88
C VAL A 221 6.10 0.26 -13.93
N SER A 222 6.81 1.27 -14.47
CA SER A 222 6.20 2.52 -14.93
C SER A 222 5.87 2.43 -16.42
N LEU A 223 4.62 2.71 -16.78
CA LEU A 223 4.14 2.78 -18.16
C LEU A 223 4.55 4.08 -18.87
N THR A 224 5.13 5.05 -18.15
CA THR A 224 5.71 6.26 -18.75
C THR A 224 6.84 5.90 -19.72
N ASN A 225 7.66 4.90 -19.37
CA ASN A 225 8.83 4.50 -20.15
C ASN A 225 9.05 2.99 -20.23
N GLY A 226 8.17 2.17 -19.64
CA GLY A 226 8.27 0.72 -19.63
C GLY A 226 9.39 0.16 -18.75
N GLN A 227 9.92 0.95 -17.81
CA GLN A 227 11.03 0.53 -16.95
C GLN A 227 10.55 -0.06 -15.63
N THR A 228 11.30 -1.03 -15.13
CA THR A 228 11.14 -1.52 -13.77
C THR A 228 11.59 -0.46 -12.76
N VAL A 229 10.85 -0.32 -11.66
CA VAL A 229 11.13 0.64 -10.59
C VAL A 229 11.09 -0.06 -9.23
N ASN A 230 11.88 0.44 -8.27
CA ASN A 230 11.86 -0.05 -6.89
C ASN A 230 10.75 0.67 -6.13
N VAL A 231 9.85 -0.08 -5.49
CA VAL A 231 8.67 0.46 -4.80
C VAL A 231 8.63 -0.07 -3.37
N GLU A 232 8.24 -1.32 -3.17
CA GLU A 232 8.32 -1.97 -1.86
C GLU A 232 9.76 -2.46 -1.58
N PRO A 233 10.19 -2.52 -0.30
CA PRO A 233 11.37 -3.26 0.13
C PRO A 233 11.25 -4.77 -0.14
N GLU A 234 12.29 -5.54 0.17
CA GLU A 234 12.20 -7.02 0.15
C GLU A 234 11.02 -7.49 1.02
N SER A 235 10.40 -8.61 0.66
CA SER A 235 9.10 -9.05 1.18
C SER A 235 9.07 -9.26 2.70
N ASP A 236 10.23 -9.42 3.32
CA ASP A 236 10.46 -9.60 4.76
C ASP A 236 11.07 -8.34 5.42
N LYS A 237 10.99 -7.18 4.77
CA LYS A 237 11.58 -5.89 5.21
C LYS A 237 10.57 -4.76 5.23
N TRP A 238 9.29 -5.09 5.39
CA TRP A 238 8.22 -4.15 5.69
C TRP A 238 6.95 -4.88 6.15
N ASP A 239 6.16 -4.20 6.99
CA ASP A 239 4.91 -4.71 7.55
C ASP A 239 3.72 -3.80 7.24
N LEU A 240 3.94 -2.49 7.28
CA LEU A 240 2.91 -1.47 7.10
C LEU A 240 3.25 -0.58 5.92
N ASN A 241 2.23 -0.15 5.16
CA ASN A 241 2.36 0.87 4.12
C ASN A 241 1.34 1.99 4.33
N PHE A 242 1.84 3.20 4.56
CA PHE A 242 1.04 4.42 4.69
C PHE A 242 0.89 5.08 3.31
N THR A 243 -0.34 5.20 2.82
CA THR A 243 -0.61 5.71 1.47
C THR A 243 -2.05 6.22 1.32
N GLY A 244 -2.32 6.94 0.23
CA GLY A 244 -3.68 7.02 -0.32
C GLY A 244 -4.06 5.68 -0.97
N PHE A 245 -5.33 5.31 -0.93
CA PHE A 245 -5.76 3.95 -1.31
C PHE A 245 -7.16 3.90 -1.94
N THR A 246 -7.26 3.25 -3.11
CA THR A 246 -8.54 2.94 -3.76
C THR A 246 -9.20 1.76 -3.04
N ASN A 247 -10.41 1.98 -2.54
CA ASN A 247 -11.17 0.99 -1.77
C ASN A 247 -12.65 1.07 -2.12
N TYR A 248 -13.46 0.18 -1.55
CA TYR A 248 -14.90 0.19 -1.69
C TYR A 248 -15.57 0.96 -0.56
N TYR A 249 -16.56 1.77 -0.92
CA TYR A 249 -17.40 2.52 0.01
C TYR A 249 -18.86 2.08 -0.12
N PRO A 250 -19.57 1.79 0.99
CA PRO A 250 -21.00 1.46 0.94
C PRO A 250 -21.84 2.64 0.41
N TYR A 251 -22.68 2.38 -0.59
CA TYR A 251 -23.59 3.36 -1.17
C TYR A 251 -24.98 2.74 -1.38
N GLY A 252 -25.87 2.96 -0.41
CA GLY A 252 -27.17 2.29 -0.39
C GLY A 252 -27.01 0.77 -0.24
N THR A 253 -27.51 0.01 -1.21
CA THR A 253 -27.40 -1.46 -1.25
C THR A 253 -26.22 -1.95 -2.10
N SER A 254 -25.40 -1.05 -2.63
CA SER A 254 -24.26 -1.35 -3.51
C SER A 254 -22.96 -0.82 -2.91
N GLN A 255 -21.84 -1.17 -3.53
CA GLN A 255 -20.54 -0.55 -3.24
C GLN A 255 -20.07 0.26 -4.44
N ILE A 256 -19.40 1.38 -4.15
CA ILE A 256 -18.73 2.22 -5.15
C ILE A 256 -17.23 2.20 -4.88
N THR A 257 -16.45 2.44 -5.92
CA THR A 257 -15.03 2.75 -5.75
C THR A 257 -14.88 4.13 -5.09
N TYR A 258 -13.94 4.25 -4.16
CA TYR A 258 -13.68 5.49 -3.45
C TYR A 258 -12.19 5.56 -3.10
N TYR A 259 -11.64 6.77 -3.12
CA TYR A 259 -10.24 6.99 -2.84
C TYR A 259 -10.04 7.57 -1.45
N PHE A 260 -9.44 6.79 -0.57
CA PHE A 260 -9.22 7.11 0.82
C PHE A 260 -7.86 7.79 1.01
N SER A 261 -7.86 8.89 1.77
CA SER A 261 -6.66 9.44 2.44
C SER A 261 -6.36 8.69 3.73
N ASP A 262 -5.12 8.85 4.20
CA ASP A 262 -4.65 8.35 5.50
C ASP A 262 -4.97 6.86 5.70
N PHE A 263 -4.57 6.05 4.73
CA PHE A 263 -4.82 4.62 4.73
C PHE A 263 -3.55 3.84 5.09
N ILE A 264 -3.72 2.75 5.84
CA ILE A 264 -2.62 1.87 6.25
C ILE A 264 -2.94 0.45 5.78
N THR A 265 -2.17 -0.07 4.82
CA THR A 265 -2.26 -1.48 4.40
C THR A 265 -1.17 -2.30 5.09
N THR A 266 -1.40 -3.61 5.22
CA THR A 266 -0.39 -4.55 5.72
C THR A 266 0.26 -5.37 4.59
N ASN A 267 1.47 -5.86 4.83
CA ASN A 267 2.17 -6.77 3.92
C ASN A 267 1.58 -8.19 3.95
N ILE A 268 0.37 -8.33 3.40
CA ILE A 268 -0.36 -9.61 3.37
C ILE A 268 0.41 -10.71 2.62
N HIS A 269 1.25 -10.34 1.63
CA HIS A 269 2.02 -11.29 0.84
C HIS A 269 3.34 -11.71 1.50
N GLY A 270 3.94 -10.84 2.32
CA GLY A 270 5.05 -11.17 3.21
C GLY A 270 4.62 -11.91 4.47
N GLY A 271 3.31 -11.91 4.77
CA GLY A 271 2.72 -12.67 5.88
C GLY A 271 2.44 -11.87 7.14
N THR A 272 2.52 -10.53 7.10
CA THR A 272 2.12 -9.68 8.22
C THR A 272 0.66 -9.91 8.57
N GLN A 273 0.39 -10.14 9.86
CA GLN A 273 -0.96 -10.34 10.38
C GLN A 273 -1.29 -9.23 11.38
N VAL A 274 -2.57 -8.87 11.47
CA VAL A 274 -3.03 -7.81 12.37
C VAL A 274 -4.45 -8.07 12.85
N TYR A 275 -4.75 -7.70 14.09
CA TYR A 275 -6.13 -7.52 14.54
C TYR A 275 -6.31 -6.24 15.35
N GLU A 276 -7.56 -5.77 15.40
CA GLU A 276 -7.96 -4.56 16.12
C GLU A 276 -8.46 -4.94 17.52
N VAL A 277 -7.96 -4.27 18.55
CA VAL A 277 -8.49 -4.33 19.92
C VAL A 277 -9.30 -3.07 20.17
N VAL A 278 -10.62 -3.23 20.29
CA VAL A 278 -11.53 -2.12 20.61
C VAL A 278 -11.87 -2.13 22.10
N VAL A 279 -11.57 -1.03 22.77
CA VAL A 279 -11.83 -0.81 24.19
C VAL A 279 -13.21 -0.17 24.34
N SER A 280 -14.10 -0.82 25.09
CA SER A 280 -15.50 -0.38 25.21
C SER A 280 -15.69 0.99 25.87
N ASP A 281 -14.71 1.41 26.68
CA ASP A 281 -14.64 2.71 27.33
C ASP A 281 -13.32 3.37 26.93
N ALA A 282 -13.38 4.36 26.03
CA ALA A 282 -12.20 5.04 25.51
C ALA A 282 -11.33 5.70 26.59
N THR A 283 -11.89 5.99 27.77
CA THR A 283 -11.10 6.52 28.90
C THR A 283 -10.14 5.49 29.50
N GLN A 284 -10.32 4.21 29.18
CA GLN A 284 -9.49 3.09 29.63
C GLN A 284 -8.49 2.64 28.57
N THR A 285 -8.51 3.17 27.34
CA THR A 285 -7.62 2.72 26.25
C THR A 285 -6.16 2.83 26.63
N GLU A 286 -5.75 3.90 27.32
CA GLU A 286 -4.38 4.08 27.82
C GLU A 286 -3.95 2.93 28.75
N THR A 287 -4.81 2.57 29.70
CA THR A 287 -4.54 1.47 30.64
C THR A 287 -4.58 0.13 29.93
N ALA A 288 -5.55 -0.11 29.06
CA ALA A 288 -5.66 -1.33 28.28
C ALA A 288 -4.42 -1.56 27.40
N TYR A 289 -3.93 -0.51 26.73
CA TYR A 289 -2.70 -0.59 25.92
C TYR A 289 -1.46 -0.83 26.79
N ALA A 290 -1.32 -0.10 27.90
CA ALA A 290 -0.17 -0.25 28.79
C ALA A 290 -0.07 -1.65 29.40
N ASP A 291 -1.21 -2.21 29.82
CA ASP A 291 -1.26 -3.51 30.50
C ASP A 291 -1.29 -4.70 29.52
N PHE A 292 -1.54 -4.48 28.22
CA PHE A 292 -1.60 -5.55 27.22
C PHE A 292 -0.23 -6.25 27.08
N ALA A 293 -0.24 -7.56 27.22
CA ALA A 293 0.94 -8.42 27.21
C ALA A 293 0.78 -9.60 26.23
N LEU A 294 1.86 -10.35 26.00
CA LEU A 294 1.85 -11.52 25.11
C LEU A 294 0.81 -12.58 25.51
N GLU A 295 0.48 -12.70 26.79
CA GLU A 295 -0.55 -13.64 27.28
C GLU A 295 -1.97 -13.27 26.88
N ASP A 296 -2.21 -12.01 26.48
CA ASP A 296 -3.51 -11.51 26.00
C ASP A 296 -3.68 -11.71 24.48
N VAL A 297 -2.65 -12.19 23.78
CA VAL A 297 -2.69 -12.38 22.33
C VAL A 297 -3.55 -13.59 21.98
N GLU A 298 -4.57 -13.36 21.16
CA GLU A 298 -5.47 -14.38 20.68
C GLU A 298 -5.16 -14.68 19.20
N ASP A 299 -4.47 -15.79 18.93
CA ASP A 299 -4.05 -16.15 17.56
C ASP A 299 -5.22 -16.25 16.57
N ALA A 300 -6.42 -16.57 17.04
CA ALA A 300 -7.62 -16.65 16.23
C ALA A 300 -8.05 -15.29 15.65
N ASP A 301 -7.72 -14.19 16.32
CA ASP A 301 -8.14 -12.85 15.90
C ASP A 301 -7.35 -12.36 14.67
N PHE A 302 -6.17 -12.92 14.41
CA PHE A 302 -5.41 -12.65 13.18
C PHE A 302 -6.08 -13.16 11.91
N TRP A 303 -7.06 -14.08 12.00
CA TRP A 303 -7.62 -14.78 10.84
C TRP A 303 -8.13 -13.86 9.74
N VAL A 304 -8.72 -12.71 10.09
CA VAL A 304 -9.22 -11.74 9.10
C VAL A 304 -8.09 -11.19 8.24
N SER A 305 -6.97 -10.80 8.85
CA SER A 305 -5.83 -10.18 8.16
C SER A 305 -5.12 -11.08 7.16
N ILE A 306 -5.24 -12.42 7.30
CA ILE A 306 -4.70 -13.39 6.34
C ILE A 306 -5.36 -13.25 4.97
N THR A 307 -6.58 -12.67 4.93
CA THR A 307 -7.34 -12.49 3.69
C THR A 307 -7.80 -11.05 3.42
N ASP A 308 -7.34 -10.09 4.23
CA ASP A 308 -7.68 -8.69 4.08
C ASP A 308 -6.59 -7.77 4.66
N GLN A 309 -5.84 -7.08 3.79
CA GLN A 309 -4.77 -6.16 4.17
C GLN A 309 -5.26 -4.87 4.85
N ARG A 310 -6.57 -4.68 5.01
CA ARG A 310 -7.19 -3.40 5.40
C ARG A 310 -7.68 -3.36 6.85
N VAL A 311 -7.28 -4.32 7.68
CA VAL A 311 -7.73 -4.37 9.08
C VAL A 311 -7.47 -3.05 9.81
N ILE A 312 -6.26 -2.49 9.67
CA ILE A 312 -5.99 -1.10 10.10
C ILE A 312 -6.69 -0.14 9.13
N GLY A 313 -6.31 -0.18 7.84
CA GLY A 313 -6.98 0.52 6.75
C GLY A 313 -7.31 1.98 7.09
N SER A 314 -8.59 2.32 7.03
CA SER A 314 -9.12 3.60 7.53
C SER A 314 -9.73 3.53 8.93
N ASN A 315 -9.72 2.35 9.57
CA ASN A 315 -10.42 2.11 10.83
C ASN A 315 -9.82 2.88 12.01
N TRP A 316 -8.54 3.22 11.95
CA TRP A 316 -7.83 4.01 12.96
C TRP A 316 -8.27 5.48 13.07
N ARG A 317 -9.01 6.00 12.09
CA ARG A 317 -9.33 7.44 12.01
C ARG A 317 -10.75 7.74 11.58
N ASN A 318 -11.23 8.90 12.01
CA ASN A 318 -12.38 9.57 11.43
C ASN A 318 -11.90 10.49 10.31
N GLY A 319 -12.45 10.34 9.10
CA GLY A 319 -12.04 11.11 7.93
C GLY A 319 -12.41 12.60 7.97
N GLY A 320 -13.22 13.00 8.96
CA GLY A 320 -13.81 14.33 9.08
C GLY A 320 -15.07 14.50 8.22
N GLY A 321 -15.76 15.61 8.42
CA GLY A 321 -16.96 16.00 7.68
C GLY A 321 -17.28 17.47 7.88
N PRO A 322 -18.40 17.98 7.32
CA PRO A 322 -18.73 19.41 7.39
C PRO A 322 -18.85 19.97 8.82
N SER A 323 -19.10 19.11 9.81
CA SER A 323 -19.35 19.46 11.21
C SER A 323 -18.27 18.98 12.19
N SER A 324 -17.26 18.22 11.75
CA SER A 324 -16.23 17.66 12.61
C SER A 324 -14.92 17.50 11.85
N GLY A 325 -13.81 17.92 12.46
CA GLY A 325 -12.49 17.72 11.88
C GLY A 325 -12.11 16.23 11.78
N PRO A 326 -11.08 15.91 10.98
CA PRO A 326 -10.49 14.59 10.99
C PRO A 326 -9.85 14.31 12.36
N SER A 327 -9.88 13.07 12.82
CA SER A 327 -9.33 12.69 14.13
C SER A 327 -8.85 11.25 14.13
N ILE A 328 -7.91 10.91 15.02
CA ILE A 328 -7.70 9.52 15.40
C ILE A 328 -8.93 9.01 16.17
N LYS A 329 -9.12 7.69 16.18
CA LYS A 329 -10.04 7.04 17.11
C LYS A 329 -9.23 6.59 18.34
N ASP A 330 -9.68 7.00 19.51
CA ASP A 330 -9.02 6.82 20.81
C ASP A 330 -9.56 5.59 21.59
N ASP A 331 -10.43 4.80 20.96
CA ASP A 331 -11.07 3.61 21.53
C ASP A 331 -10.38 2.31 21.13
N ARG A 332 -9.20 2.36 20.53
CA ARG A 332 -8.56 1.18 19.95
C ARG A 332 -7.03 1.23 19.88
N PHE A 333 -6.45 0.04 19.78
CA PHE A 333 -5.09 -0.21 19.34
C PHE A 333 -5.07 -1.48 18.49
N TYR A 334 -3.90 -1.86 17.99
CA TYR A 334 -3.72 -3.00 17.10
C TYR A 334 -2.67 -3.94 17.67
N VAL A 335 -2.84 -5.23 17.38
CA VAL A 335 -1.80 -6.24 17.59
C VAL A 335 -1.31 -6.64 16.22
N VAL A 336 -0.01 -6.51 15.97
CA VAL A 336 0.63 -6.77 14.67
C VAL A 336 1.66 -7.86 14.83
N LYS A 337 1.56 -8.92 14.04
CA LYS A 337 2.58 -9.94 13.88
C LYS A 337 3.33 -9.66 12.59
N ASP A 338 4.60 -9.30 12.70
CA ASP A 338 5.44 -8.95 11.55
C ASP A 338 5.78 -10.19 10.68
N THR A 339 6.46 -9.95 9.56
CA THR A 339 6.88 -11.03 8.65
C THR A 339 7.88 -12.02 9.27
N ASP A 340 8.59 -11.64 10.34
CA ASP A 340 9.51 -12.49 11.10
C ASP A 340 8.83 -13.24 12.27
N GLY A 341 7.55 -12.95 12.53
CA GLY A 341 6.75 -13.56 13.59
C GLY A 341 6.83 -12.88 14.95
N ASN A 342 7.49 -11.72 15.06
CA ASN A 342 7.47 -10.89 16.26
C ASN A 342 6.08 -10.25 16.41
N ILE A 343 5.60 -10.11 17.64
CA ILE A 343 4.27 -9.59 17.94
C ILE A 343 4.40 -8.26 18.67
N TYR A 344 3.75 -7.23 18.16
CA TYR A 344 3.76 -5.89 18.73
C TYR A 344 2.34 -5.44 19.07
N LYS A 345 2.20 -4.64 20.13
CA LYS A 345 1.04 -3.76 20.31
C LYS A 345 1.35 -2.40 19.70
N LEU A 346 0.45 -1.86 18.89
CA LEU A 346 0.64 -0.62 18.14
C LEU A 346 -0.57 0.31 18.30
N ARG A 347 -0.34 1.61 18.50
CA ARG A 347 -1.41 2.62 18.48
C ARG A 347 -1.02 3.90 17.76
N LEU A 348 -2.03 4.57 17.20
CA LEU A 348 -1.86 5.81 16.45
C LEU A 348 -2.01 7.00 17.41
N LEU A 349 -1.05 7.93 17.34
CA LEU A 349 -0.95 9.10 18.21
C LEU A 349 -1.36 10.38 17.51
N ALA A 350 -1.16 10.45 16.18
CA ALA A 350 -1.52 11.63 15.41
C ALA A 350 -1.94 11.28 13.98
N LEU A 351 -2.76 12.18 13.43
CA LEU A 351 -3.17 12.23 12.02
C LEU A 351 -2.72 13.55 11.36
N THR A 352 -2.54 14.58 12.18
CA THR A 352 -2.24 15.95 11.76
C THR A 352 -1.05 16.50 12.51
N ASN A 353 -0.37 17.48 11.93
CA ASN A 353 0.61 18.27 12.66
C ASN A 353 -0.05 19.29 13.61
N ASP A 354 0.75 20.05 14.35
CA ASP A 354 0.30 21.08 15.31
C ASP A 354 -0.60 22.17 14.70
N ASN A 355 -0.56 22.36 13.38
CA ASN A 355 -1.40 23.31 12.66
C ASN A 355 -2.69 22.67 12.10
N GLY A 356 -2.97 21.39 12.41
CA GLY A 356 -4.14 20.67 11.93
C GLY A 356 -4.06 20.24 10.46
N VAL A 357 -2.86 20.26 9.84
CA VAL A 357 -2.66 19.77 8.47
C VAL A 357 -2.57 18.24 8.49
N ARG A 358 -3.34 17.54 7.65
CA ARG A 358 -3.33 16.07 7.50
C ARG A 358 -2.06 15.54 6.81
N GLY A 359 -1.87 14.22 6.83
CA GLY A 359 -0.70 13.54 6.25
C GLY A 359 0.55 13.62 7.13
N TYR A 360 0.36 13.72 8.44
CA TYR A 360 1.42 13.64 9.46
C TYR A 360 1.04 12.57 10.50
N PRO A 361 0.94 11.29 10.09
CA PRO A 361 0.66 10.22 11.03
C PRO A 361 1.83 10.09 12.01
N VAL A 362 1.50 9.78 13.26
CA VAL A 362 2.46 9.34 14.27
C VAL A 362 1.88 8.11 14.93
N PHE A 363 2.70 7.10 15.16
CA PHE A 363 2.31 5.91 15.88
C PHE A 363 3.42 5.47 16.82
N GLU A 364 3.05 4.69 17.83
CA GLU A 364 4.01 3.99 18.67
C GLU A 364 3.69 2.50 18.70
N TYR A 365 4.74 1.71 18.95
CA TYR A 365 4.61 0.28 19.12
C TYR A 365 5.61 -0.24 20.15
N GLU A 366 5.27 -1.38 20.74
CA GLU A 366 6.07 -2.12 21.71
C GLU A 366 5.97 -3.62 21.41
N LEU A 367 7.10 -4.32 21.47
CA LEU A 367 7.22 -5.78 21.33
C LEU A 367 6.62 -6.47 22.58
N LEU A 368 5.85 -7.55 22.36
CA LEU A 368 5.13 -8.29 23.41
C LEU A 368 5.88 -9.53 23.93
#